data_AF-A0A1S3CTY5-F1
#
_entry.id   AF-A0A1S3CTY5-F1
#
_cell.length_a   1.000
_cell.length_b   1.000
_cell.length_c   1.000
_cell.angle_alpha   90.00
_cell.angle_beta   90.00
_cell.angle_gamma   90.00
#
_symmetry.space_group_name_H-M   'P 1'
#
loop_
_entity.id
_entity.type
_entity.pdbx_description
1 polymer ?
#
loop_
_entity_poly.entity_id
_entity_poly.type
_entity_poly.pdbx_seq_one_letter_code
_entity_poly.pdbx_strand_id
1 'polypeptide(L)'
;MANVSFQIANLLEKMTSSDKDFRFMATNDLMSELQKDSIKLDDDSERKVVKMLLRLLEDKNGEVQNLAVKCLGPLVNKVKEFQVETIVDALCSNMVSDKEQLRDISSIGLKTVISELPLGSNALAANVCRRITGKLSTAIEKVYWTCF
;
A
#
# COMPACT_ATOMS: atom_id res chain seq x y z
N MET A 1 -23.07 7.86 6.58
CA MET A 1 -21.83 8.02 5.80
C MET A 1 -20.82 8.95 6.48
N ALA A 2 -21.22 10.11 7.04
CA ALA A 2 -20.30 11.04 7.71
C ALA A 2 -19.48 10.44 8.88
N ASN A 3 -20.01 9.43 9.59
CA ASN A 3 -19.32 8.83 10.74
C ASN A 3 -18.04 8.06 10.35
N VAL A 4 -18.05 7.38 9.20
CA VAL A 4 -16.90 6.58 8.73
C VAL A 4 -15.78 7.48 8.23
N SER A 5 -16.08 8.51 7.43
CA SER A 5 -15.06 9.46 6.96
C SER A 5 -14.38 10.20 8.12
N PHE A 6 -15.14 10.58 9.16
CA PHE A 6 -14.57 11.20 10.37
C PHE A 6 -13.71 10.22 11.17
N GLN A 7 -14.17 8.97 11.32
CA GLN A 7 -13.39 7.92 11.97
C GLN A 7 -12.06 7.68 11.25
N ILE A 8 -12.08 7.58 9.92
CA ILE A 8 -10.87 7.40 9.10
C ILE A 8 -9.93 8.60 9.28
N ALA A 9 -10.44 9.83 9.21
CA ALA A 9 -9.61 11.02 9.42
C ALA A 9 -8.88 10.99 10.77
N ASN A 10 -9.57 10.62 11.85
CA ASN A 10 -8.97 10.48 13.18
C ASN A 10 -7.91 9.38 13.25
N LEU A 11 -8.14 8.25 12.59
CA LEU A 11 -7.14 7.17 12.51
C LEU A 11 -5.89 7.64 11.75
N LEU A 12 -6.07 8.31 10.62
CA LEU A 12 -4.96 8.84 9.82
C LEU A 12 -4.11 9.85 10.60
N GLU A 13 -4.73 10.70 11.42
CA GLU A 13 -3.99 11.61 12.30
C GLU A 13 -3.14 10.83 13.32
N LYS A 14 -3.72 9.82 13.98
CA LYS A 14 -3.00 8.97 14.94
C LYS A 14 -1.85 8.17 14.31
N MET A 15 -1.96 7.79 13.03
CA MET A 15 -0.85 7.18 12.27
C MET A 15 0.35 8.12 12.07
N THR A 16 0.21 9.43 12.32
CA THR A 16 1.31 10.40 12.27
C THR A 16 1.95 10.66 13.65
N SER A 17 1.43 10.05 14.72
CA SER A 17 1.93 10.23 16.08
C SER A 17 3.41 9.87 16.21
N SER A 18 4.14 10.57 17.09
CA SER A 18 5.52 10.21 17.45
C SER A 18 5.60 8.86 18.18
N ASP A 19 4.52 8.45 18.83
CA ASP A 19 4.41 7.22 19.60
C ASP A 19 4.08 6.03 18.67
N LYS A 20 4.91 4.99 18.75
CA LYS A 20 4.75 3.76 17.96
C LYS A 20 3.44 3.03 18.27
N ASP A 21 2.96 3.06 19.51
CA ASP A 21 1.78 2.31 19.93
C ASP A 21 0.52 2.97 19.38
N PHE A 22 0.48 4.31 19.36
CA PHE A 22 -0.60 5.04 18.68
C PHE A 22 -0.61 4.76 17.17
N ARG A 23 0.55 4.73 16.51
CA ARG A 23 0.61 4.40 15.07
C ARG A 23 0.17 2.97 14.81
N PHE A 24 0.63 2.02 15.62
CA PHE A 24 0.27 0.61 15.50
C PHE A 24 -1.24 0.40 15.73
N MET A 25 -1.79 0.92 16.83
CA MET A 25 -3.21 0.82 17.15
C MET A 25 -4.07 1.43 16.04
N ALA A 26 -3.74 2.64 15.57
CA ALA A 26 -4.50 3.28 14.51
C ALA A 26 -4.47 2.48 13.20
N THR A 27 -3.31 1.90 12.86
CA THR A 27 -3.16 1.06 11.65
C THR A 27 -3.95 -0.24 11.79
N ASN A 28 -3.98 -0.83 12.99
CA ASN A 28 -4.74 -2.05 13.28
C ASN A 28 -6.25 -1.82 13.21
N ASP A 29 -6.71 -0.68 13.75
CA ASP A 29 -8.10 -0.26 13.68
C ASP A 29 -8.51 -0.03 12.22
N LEU A 30 -7.67 0.63 11.42
CA LEU A 30 -7.92 0.81 9.99
C LEU A 30 -8.01 -0.55 9.26
N MET A 31 -7.11 -1.49 9.55
CA MET A 31 -7.16 -2.84 8.97
C MET A 31 -8.52 -3.50 9.23
N SER A 32 -8.96 -3.42 10.49
CA SER A 32 -10.24 -3.99 10.92
C SER A 32 -11.43 -3.32 10.25
N GLU A 33 -11.38 -2.00 9.99
CA GLU A 33 -12.40 -1.29 9.23
C GLU A 33 -12.40 -1.66 7.74
N LEU A 34 -11.22 -1.79 7.12
CA LEU A 34 -11.07 -2.19 5.70
C LEU A 34 -11.57 -3.61 5.43
N GLN A 35 -11.55 -4.50 6.43
CA GLN A 35 -12.07 -5.86 6.31
C GLN A 35 -13.59 -5.95 6.39
N LYS A 36 -14.29 -4.87 6.80
CA LYS A 36 -15.76 -4.86 6.81
C LYS A 36 -16.31 -4.67 5.41
N ASP A 37 -17.39 -5.37 5.07
CA ASP A 37 -18.06 -5.20 3.77
C ASP A 37 -18.79 -3.87 3.64
N SER A 38 -19.17 -3.27 4.77
CA SER A 38 -19.94 -2.04 4.82
C SER A 38 -19.13 -0.76 4.61
N ILE A 39 -17.79 -0.84 4.66
CA ILE A 39 -16.94 0.34 4.47
C ILE A 39 -17.05 0.84 3.03
N LYS A 40 -17.31 2.14 2.90
CA LYS A 40 -17.29 2.85 1.62
C LYS A 40 -16.41 4.07 1.79
N LEU A 41 -15.32 4.11 1.04
CA LEU A 41 -14.42 5.25 0.97
C LEU A 41 -14.91 6.19 -0.12
N ASP A 42 -14.92 7.49 0.16
CA ASP A 42 -15.02 8.51 -0.89
C ASP A 42 -13.64 8.78 -1.51
N ASP A 43 -13.62 9.44 -2.66
CA ASP A 43 -12.40 9.68 -3.45
C ASP A 43 -11.27 10.37 -2.66
N ASP A 44 -11.63 11.25 -1.71
CA ASP A 44 -10.67 11.94 -0.84
C ASP A 44 -10.10 10.99 0.22
N SER A 45 -10.97 10.19 0.85
CA SER A 45 -10.57 9.18 1.84
C SER A 45 -9.69 8.09 1.21
N GLU A 46 -10.02 7.62 0.00
CA GLU A 46 -9.19 6.67 -0.74
C GLU A 46 -7.76 7.21 -0.92
N ARG A 47 -7.62 8.44 -1.42
CA ARG A 47 -6.31 9.09 -1.65
C ARG A 47 -5.52 9.21 -0.35
N LYS A 48 -6.17 9.64 0.73
CA LYS A 48 -5.53 9.86 2.03
C LYS A 48 -5.08 8.54 2.66
N VAL A 49 -5.91 7.50 2.62
CA VAL A 49 -5.60 6.16 3.13
C VAL A 49 -4.43 5.55 2.36
N VAL A 50 -4.47 5.55 1.03
CA VAL A 50 -3.39 5.04 0.17
C VAL A 50 -2.08 5.75 0.49
N LYS A 51 -2.08 7.08 0.50
CA LYS A 51 -0.88 7.87 0.81
C LYS A 51 -0.32 7.57 2.19
N MET A 52 -1.20 7.40 3.18
CA MET A 52 -0.77 7.13 4.56
C MET A 52 -0.14 5.74 4.69
N LEU A 53 -0.78 4.69 4.14
CA LEU A 53 -0.23 3.34 4.21
C LEU A 53 1.12 3.24 3.48
N LEU A 54 1.25 3.85 2.30
CA LEU A 54 2.52 3.89 1.58
C LEU A 54 3.61 4.60 2.39
N ARG A 55 3.27 5.68 3.12
CA ARG A 55 4.19 6.35 4.05
C ARG A 55 4.60 5.44 5.22
N LEU A 56 3.68 4.64 5.75
CA LEU A 56 3.96 3.72 6.86
C LEU A 56 4.83 2.54 6.47
N LEU A 57 5.00 2.24 5.17
CA LEU A 57 6.04 1.30 4.70
C LEU A 57 7.46 1.81 5.04
N GLU A 58 7.63 3.11 5.23
CA GLU A 58 8.88 3.74 5.68
C GLU A 58 8.88 4.06 7.18
N ASP A 59 7.96 3.48 7.97
CA ASP A 59 7.96 3.69 9.42
C ASP A 59 9.27 3.20 10.05
N LYS A 60 9.71 3.87 11.11
CA LYS A 60 10.90 3.47 11.88
C LYS A 60 10.70 2.14 12.61
N ASN A 61 9.46 1.74 12.84
CA ASN A 61 9.10 0.52 13.55
C ASN A 61 8.63 -0.57 12.57
N GLY A 62 9.31 -1.72 12.58
CA GLY A 62 8.99 -2.84 11.69
C GLY A 62 7.62 -3.48 11.89
N GLU A 63 7.04 -3.42 13.10
CA GLU A 63 5.69 -3.93 13.33
C GLU A 63 4.64 -3.06 12.65
N VAL A 64 4.83 -1.73 12.69
CA VAL A 64 3.99 -0.77 11.97
C VAL A 64 4.13 -0.96 10.45
N GLN A 65 5.35 -1.15 9.94
CA GLN A 65 5.59 -1.47 8.52
C GLN A 65 4.86 -2.74 8.08
N ASN A 66 5.00 -3.82 8.86
CA ASN A 66 4.36 -5.11 8.58
C ASN A 66 2.83 -5.00 8.58
N LEU A 67 2.28 -4.22 9.50
CA LEU A 67 0.84 -4.00 9.58
C LEU A 67 0.34 -3.14 8.41
N ALA A 68 1.11 -2.12 8.00
CA ALA A 68 0.78 -1.31 6.83
C ALA A 68 0.74 -2.15 5.54
N VAL A 69 1.69 -3.08 5.35
CA VAL A 69 1.66 -4.04 4.23
C VAL A 69 0.40 -4.91 4.28
N LYS A 70 0.04 -5.46 5.44
CA LYS A 70 -1.17 -6.26 5.59
C LYS A 70 -2.44 -5.49 5.25
N CYS A 71 -2.48 -4.18 5.51
CA CYS A 71 -3.62 -3.32 5.15
C CYS A 71 -3.78 -3.14 3.64
N LEU A 72 -2.71 -3.27 2.84
CA LEU A 72 -2.80 -3.13 1.38
C LEU A 72 -3.68 -4.20 0.74
N GLY A 73 -3.70 -5.42 1.29
CA GLY A 73 -4.51 -6.54 0.80
C GLY A 73 -6.02 -6.24 0.74
N PRO A 74 -6.69 -5.95 1.86
CA PRO A 74 -8.09 -5.56 1.82
C PRO A 74 -8.29 -4.21 1.13
N LEU A 75 -7.32 -3.27 1.19
CA LEU A 75 -7.47 -1.95 0.58
C LEU A 75 -7.68 -2.01 -0.94
N VAL A 76 -6.96 -2.87 -1.67
CA VAL A 76 -7.08 -2.96 -3.13
C VAL A 76 -8.47 -3.41 -3.60
N ASN A 77 -9.25 -4.03 -2.71
CA ASN A 77 -10.64 -4.42 -2.95
C ASN A 77 -11.66 -3.34 -2.55
N LYS A 78 -11.21 -2.22 -1.93
CA LYS A 78 -12.08 -1.14 -1.42
C LYS A 78 -11.87 0.20 -2.11
N VAL A 79 -10.88 0.31 -3.01
CA VAL A 79 -10.54 1.55 -3.73
C VAL A 79 -10.73 1.38 -5.24
N LYS A 80 -10.80 2.49 -5.97
CA LYS A 80 -10.88 2.47 -7.44
C LYS A 80 -9.59 2.00 -8.09
N GLU A 81 -9.68 1.50 -9.32
CA GLU A 81 -8.55 0.99 -10.11
C GLU A 81 -7.35 1.96 -10.16
N PHE A 82 -7.60 3.26 -10.32
CA PHE A 82 -6.56 4.29 -10.31
C PHE A 82 -5.71 4.29 -9.03
N GLN A 83 -6.32 4.03 -7.87
CA GLN A 83 -5.60 3.94 -6.61
C GLN A 83 -4.78 2.65 -6.51
N VAL A 84 -5.32 1.54 -7.01
CA VAL A 84 -4.57 0.28 -7.09
C VAL A 84 -3.32 0.46 -7.96
N GLU A 85 -3.45 1.12 -9.12
CA GLU A 85 -2.30 1.45 -9.97
C GLU A 85 -1.28 2.34 -9.24
N THR A 86 -1.74 3.32 -8.45
CA THR A 86 -0.88 4.17 -7.63
C THR A 86 -0.11 3.37 -6.57
N ILE A 87 -0.76 2.42 -5.91
CA ILE A 87 -0.12 1.52 -4.94
C ILE A 87 0.98 0.70 -5.63
N VAL A 88 0.67 0.08 -6.76
CA VAL A 88 1.61 -0.76 -7.51
C VAL A 88 2.81 0.06 -7.98
N ASP A 89 2.59 1.24 -8.58
CA ASP A 89 3.66 2.10 -9.06
C ASP A 89 4.61 2.52 -7.92
N ALA A 90 4.06 2.84 -6.74
CA ALA A 90 4.84 3.20 -5.56
C ALA A 90 5.67 2.02 -5.02
N LEU A 91 5.07 0.83 -4.90
CA LEU A 91 5.76 -0.39 -4.47
C LEU A 91 6.89 -0.77 -5.44
N CYS A 92 6.63 -0.73 -6.75
CA CYS A 92 7.65 -0.97 -7.76
C CYS A 92 8.79 0.05 -7.72
N SER A 93 8.48 1.33 -7.45
CA SER A 93 9.52 2.35 -7.26
C SER A 93 10.36 2.09 -6.01
N ASN A 94 9.74 1.61 -4.93
CA ASN A 94 10.43 1.34 -3.68
C ASN A 94 11.30 0.07 -3.72
N MET A 95 10.98 -0.88 -4.60
CA MET A 95 11.81 -2.08 -4.83
C MET A 95 13.21 -1.77 -5.38
N VAL A 96 13.42 -0.60 -5.98
CA VAL A 96 14.73 -0.12 -6.44
C VAL A 96 15.32 0.96 -5.53
N SER A 97 14.79 1.10 -4.31
CA SER A 97 15.33 2.02 -3.31
C SER A 97 16.70 1.56 -2.81
N ASP A 98 17.56 2.50 -2.43
CA ASP A 98 18.84 2.20 -1.79
C ASP A 98 18.66 1.59 -0.39
N LYS A 99 17.50 1.80 0.25
CA LYS A 99 17.16 1.25 1.56
C LYS A 99 16.73 -0.21 1.45
N GLU A 100 17.56 -1.14 1.93
CA GLU A 100 17.28 -2.59 1.92
C GLU A 100 15.94 -2.95 2.57
N GLN A 101 15.68 -2.43 3.78
CA GLN A 101 14.42 -2.65 4.48
C GLN A 101 13.20 -2.19 3.67
N LEU A 102 13.33 -1.09 2.92
CA LEU A 102 12.23 -0.58 2.09
C LEU A 102 12.02 -1.47 0.84
N ARG A 103 13.09 -2.05 0.28
CA ARG A 103 12.98 -3.02 -0.82
C ARG A 103 12.26 -4.29 -0.37
N ASP A 104 12.63 -4.82 0.81
CA ASP A 104 12.05 -6.05 1.36
C ASP A 104 10.55 -5.87 1.64
N ILE A 105 10.20 -4.83 2.39
CA ILE A 105 8.80 -4.57 2.74
C ILE A 105 7.94 -4.28 1.50
N SER A 106 8.50 -3.59 0.50
CA SER A 106 7.79 -3.28 -0.74
C SER A 106 7.62 -4.51 -1.63
N SER A 107 8.58 -5.45 -1.61
CA SER A 107 8.46 -6.73 -2.30
C SER A 107 7.36 -7.60 -1.69
N ILE A 108 7.25 -7.62 -0.36
CA ILE A 108 6.14 -8.28 0.34
C ILE A 108 4.82 -7.59 0.00
N GLY A 109 4.78 -6.26 0.06
CA GLY A 109 3.60 -5.47 -0.29
C GLY A 109 3.12 -5.72 -1.72
N LEU A 110 4.04 -5.80 -2.69
CA LEU A 110 3.70 -6.07 -4.07
C LEU A 110 3.13 -7.49 -4.24
N LYS A 111 3.74 -8.49 -3.59
CA LYS A 111 3.19 -9.85 -3.56
C LYS A 111 1.78 -9.87 -2.97
N THR A 112 1.56 -9.20 -1.84
CA THR A 112 0.24 -9.10 -1.20
C THR A 112 -0.79 -8.46 -2.12
N VAL A 113 -0.46 -7.34 -2.76
CA VAL A 113 -1.36 -6.65 -3.69
C VAL A 113 -1.73 -7.56 -4.87
N ILE A 114 -0.75 -8.24 -5.49
CA ILE A 114 -1.01 -9.16 -6.60
C ILE A 114 -1.92 -10.31 -6.19
N SER A 115 -1.69 -10.90 -5.02
CA SER A 115 -2.50 -12.01 -4.50
C SER A 115 -3.94 -11.62 -4.16
N GLU A 116 -4.17 -10.35 -3.83
CA GLU A 116 -5.47 -9.82 -3.40
C GLU A 116 -6.19 -9.02 -4.49
N LEU A 117 -5.68 -9.00 -5.74
CA LEU A 117 -6.34 -8.30 -6.84
C LEU A 117 -7.76 -8.84 -7.09
N PRO A 118 -8.74 -7.97 -7.41
CA PRO A 118 -10.09 -8.40 -7.73
C PRO A 118 -10.11 -9.35 -8.94
N LEU A 119 -10.49 -10.62 -8.73
CA LEU A 119 -10.55 -11.67 -9.77
C LEU A 119 -11.48 -11.34 -10.95
N GLY A 120 -12.36 -10.35 -10.80
CA GLY A 120 -13.30 -9.92 -11.84
C GLY A 120 -12.74 -8.90 -12.84
N SER A 121 -11.60 -8.24 -12.57
CA SER A 121 -11.06 -7.19 -13.45
C SER A 121 -9.79 -7.67 -14.18
N ASN A 122 -10.00 -8.41 -15.28
CA ASN A 122 -8.93 -8.87 -16.16
C ASN A 122 -8.12 -7.69 -16.73
N ALA A 123 -8.77 -6.54 -16.96
CA ALA A 123 -8.11 -5.33 -17.44
C ALA A 123 -7.17 -4.74 -16.39
N LEU A 124 -7.61 -4.63 -15.13
CA LEU A 124 -6.77 -4.19 -14.02
C LEU A 124 -5.59 -5.12 -13.82
N ALA A 125 -5.83 -6.44 -13.77
CA ALA A 125 -4.76 -7.42 -13.61
C ALA A 125 -3.73 -7.31 -14.74
N ALA A 126 -4.17 -7.18 -16.00
CA ALA A 126 -3.27 -6.98 -17.13
C ALA A 126 -2.48 -5.65 -17.04
N ASN A 127 -3.11 -4.56 -16.59
CA ASN A 127 -2.44 -3.27 -16.37
C ASN A 127 -1.38 -3.37 -15.28
N VAL A 128 -1.73 -3.96 -14.14
CA VAL A 128 -0.82 -4.17 -13.00
C VAL A 128 0.36 -5.04 -13.43
N CYS A 129 0.12 -6.17 -14.10
CA CYS A 129 1.18 -7.02 -14.62
C CYS A 129 2.10 -6.26 -15.58
N ARG A 130 1.56 -5.50 -16.55
CA ARG A 130 2.37 -4.69 -17.48
C ARG A 130 3.27 -3.69 -16.76
N ARG A 131 2.74 -2.99 -15.75
CA ARG A 131 3.49 -2.01 -14.95
C ARG A 131 4.64 -2.68 -14.21
N ILE A 132 4.35 -3.80 -13.53
CA ILE A 132 5.35 -4.58 -12.80
C ILE A 132 6.44 -5.08 -13.76
N THR A 133 6.06 -5.69 -14.88
CA THR A 133 7.01 -6.19 -15.87
C THR A 133 7.91 -5.06 -16.39
N GLY A 134 7.34 -3.91 -16.78
CA GLY A 134 8.14 -2.78 -17.27
C GLY A 134 9.13 -2.25 -16.24
N LYS A 135 8.72 -2.15 -14.97
CA LYS A 135 9.59 -1.69 -13.87
C LYS A 135 10.69 -2.71 -13.54
N LEU A 136 10.36 -4.00 -13.50
CA LEU A 136 11.33 -5.07 -13.27
C LEU A 136 12.35 -5.17 -14.41
N SER A 137 11.91 -5.08 -15.67
CA SER A 137 12.83 -5.04 -16.82
C SER A 137 13.83 -3.89 -16.69
N THR A 138 13.34 -2.69 -16.36
CA THR A 138 14.21 -1.51 -16.15
C THR A 138 15.18 -1.72 -14.97
N ALA A 139 14.71 -2.35 -13.88
CA ALA A 139 15.55 -2.63 -12.72
C ALA A 139 16.66 -3.63 -13.05
N ILE A 140 16.34 -4.69 -13.80
CA ILE A 140 17.29 -5.70 -14.26
C ILE A 140 18.35 -5.09 -15.17
N GLU A 141 17.96 -4.24 -16.13
CA GLU A 141 18.90 -3.53 -17.01
C GLU A 141 19.93 -2.72 -16.22
N LYS A 142 19.51 -2.01 -15.17
CA LYS A 142 20.45 -1.26 -14.31
C LYS A 142 21.50 -2.14 -13.63
N VAL A 143 21.11 -3.34 -13.20
CA VAL A 143 22.04 -4.30 -12.56
C VAL A 143 23.12 -4.74 -13.56
N TYR A 144 22.75 -4.96 -14.82
CA TYR A 144 23.72 -5.32 -15.86
C TYR A 144 24.76 -4.22 -16.11
N TRP A 145 24.35 -2.94 -16.08
CA TRP A 145 25.28 -1.81 -16.28
C TRP A 145 26.20 -1.56 -15.09
N THR A 146 25.82 -1.91 -13.86
CA THR A 146 26.68 -1.72 -12.68
C THR A 146 27.78 -2.79 -12.53
N CYS A 147 27.68 -3.90 -13.25
CA CYS A 147 28.66 -5.00 -13.20
C CYS A 147 29.79 -4.86 -14.24
N PHE A 148 29.77 -3.82 -15.08
CA PHE A 148 30.82 -3.47 -16.05
C PHE A 148 31.38 -2.07 -15.74
#